data_AF-A0A942ZAZ2-F1
#
_entry.id   AF-A0A942ZAZ2-F1
#
_cell.length_a   1.000
_cell.length_b   1.000
_cell.length_c   1.000
_cell.angle_alpha   90.00
_cell.angle_beta   90.00
_cell.angle_gamma   90.00
#
_symmetry.space_group_name_H-M   'P 1'
#
loop_
_entity.id
_entity.type
_entity.pdbx_description
1 polymer ?
#
loop_
_entity_poly.entity_id
_entity_poly.type
_entity_poly.pdbx_seq_one_letter_code
_entity_poly.pdbx_strand_id
1 'polypeptide(L)'
;GYRKPWIYSDANYSEYFWKYARMTPFYEEIIYRNVLEEVDKKINTIIESLINEKNTLQLKLNEINTKIIDLQYEHYKLRSKIKYNNNWIKLFGIYNTKDYLIFYLFGFKITLKMNEKNINKLAWWIPIRKWRDNFRNKFFDKFMGGSK
;
A
#
# COMPACT_ATOMS: atom_id res chain seq x y z
N GLY A 1 51.52 8.46 -34.21
CA GLY A 1 50.20 8.84 -34.76
C GLY A 1 49.12 8.59 -33.73
N TYR A 2 48.05 9.39 -33.78
CA TYR A 2 46.92 9.36 -32.83
C TYR A 2 46.03 8.11 -32.98
N ARG A 3 45.91 7.56 -34.19
CA ARG A 3 45.12 6.35 -34.48
C ARG A 3 46.06 5.15 -34.59
N LYS A 4 45.88 4.19 -33.69
CA LYS A 4 46.68 2.96 -33.67
C LYS A 4 46.03 1.89 -34.56
N PRO A 5 46.78 1.26 -35.47
CA PRO A 5 46.23 0.29 -36.42
C PRO A 5 45.71 -1.01 -35.78
N TRP A 6 46.13 -1.32 -34.55
CA TRP A 6 45.58 -2.43 -33.75
C TRP A 6 44.24 -2.12 -33.08
N ILE A 7 43.74 -0.88 -33.16
CA ILE A 7 42.46 -0.44 -32.58
C ILE A 7 41.48 -0.02 -33.69
N TYR A 8 42.00 0.62 -34.74
CA TYR A 8 41.22 1.23 -35.82
C TYR A 8 41.53 0.54 -37.15
N SER A 9 40.54 -0.18 -37.70
CA SER A 9 40.67 -0.86 -39.00
C SER A 9 40.85 0.12 -40.17
N ASP A 10 40.39 1.36 -40.03
CA ASP A 10 40.49 2.45 -41.00
C ASP A 10 41.78 3.29 -40.87
N ALA A 11 42.69 2.95 -39.94
CA ALA A 11 43.94 3.69 -39.79
C ALA A 11 44.91 3.44 -40.96
N ASN A 12 45.71 4.45 -41.31
CA ASN A 12 46.75 4.29 -42.33
C ASN A 12 47.66 3.11 -42.02
N TYR A 13 47.92 2.28 -43.04
CA TYR A 13 48.73 1.06 -42.97
C TYR A 13 48.19 -0.03 -42.01
N SER A 14 46.91 0.02 -41.60
CA SER A 14 46.28 -1.00 -40.75
C SER A 14 46.37 -2.41 -41.38
N GLU A 15 46.16 -2.51 -42.69
CA GLU A 15 46.26 -3.76 -43.42
C GLU A 15 47.66 -4.38 -43.35
N TYR A 16 48.72 -3.56 -43.52
CA TYR A 16 50.10 -4.01 -43.37
C TYR A 16 50.42 -4.41 -41.93
N PHE A 17 49.92 -3.67 -40.94
CA PHE A 17 50.07 -4.03 -39.54
C PHE A 17 49.45 -5.42 -39.26
N TRP A 18 48.21 -5.66 -39.68
CA TRP A 18 47.54 -6.94 -39.47
C TRP A 18 48.12 -8.09 -40.30
N LYS A 19 48.73 -7.80 -41.46
CA LYS A 19 49.51 -8.77 -42.23
C LYS A 19 50.66 -9.34 -41.39
N TYR A 20 51.43 -8.50 -40.71
CA TYR A 20 52.57 -8.94 -39.90
C TYR A 20 52.17 -9.38 -38.50
N ALA A 21 51.17 -8.77 -37.87
CA ALA A 21 50.69 -9.16 -36.54
C ALA A 21 50.29 -10.64 -36.49
N ARG A 22 49.62 -11.15 -37.55
CA ARG A 22 49.24 -12.57 -37.71
C ARG A 22 50.41 -13.55 -37.71
N MET A 23 51.62 -13.10 -38.02
CA MET A 23 52.84 -13.92 -38.00
C MET A 23 53.49 -13.94 -36.60
N THR A 24 52.96 -13.19 -35.64
CA THR A 24 53.48 -13.09 -34.28
C THR A 24 52.63 -13.91 -33.32
N PRO A 25 53.21 -14.41 -32.21
CA PRO A 25 52.45 -15.11 -31.16
C PRO A 25 51.43 -14.20 -30.44
N PHE A 26 51.50 -12.88 -30.63
CA PHE A 26 50.63 -11.90 -29.97
C PHE A 26 49.34 -11.59 -30.73
N TYR A 27 49.12 -12.15 -31.92
CA TYR A 27 47.95 -11.84 -32.75
C TYR A 27 46.63 -12.10 -32.01
N GLU A 28 46.49 -13.30 -31.44
CA GLU A 28 45.27 -13.73 -30.75
C GLU A 28 45.02 -12.88 -29.51
N GLU A 29 46.08 -12.52 -28.78
CA GLU A 29 46.00 -11.66 -27.60
C GLU A 29 45.45 -10.27 -27.94
N ILE A 30 45.91 -9.67 -29.04
CA ILE A 30 45.42 -8.36 -29.50
C ILE A 30 43.94 -8.43 -29.86
N ILE A 31 43.51 -9.47 -30.57
CA ILE A 31 42.09 -9.66 -30.94
C ILE A 31 41.23 -9.87 -29.68
N TYR A 32 41.66 -10.76 -28.79
CA TYR A 32 40.95 -11.05 -27.54
C TYR A 32 40.76 -9.80 -26.70
N ARG A 33 41.83 -9.00 -26.55
CA ARG A 33 41.78 -7.74 -25.81
C ARG A 33 40.79 -6.74 -26.42
N ASN A 34 40.78 -6.58 -27.74
CA ASN A 34 39.86 -5.67 -28.41
C ASN A 34 38.40 -6.10 -28.22
N VAL A 35 38.12 -7.40 -28.30
CA VAL A 35 36.78 -7.97 -28.07
C VAL A 35 36.34 -7.73 -26.63
N LEU A 36 37.21 -7.98 -25.64
CA LEU A 36 36.92 -7.68 -24.24
C LEU A 36 36.63 -6.20 -24.01
N GLU A 37 37.45 -5.30 -24.55
CA GLU A 37 37.24 -3.85 -24.41
C GLU A 37 35.89 -3.41 -25.03
N GLU A 38 35.44 -4.05 -26.12
CA GLU A 38 34.13 -3.78 -26.71
C GLU A 38 32.97 -4.29 -25.83
N VAL A 39 33.10 -5.50 -25.29
CA VAL A 39 32.13 -6.09 -24.38
C VAL A 39 32.00 -5.24 -23.12
N ASP A 40 33.11 -4.82 -22.51
CA ASP A 40 33.12 -3.97 -21.33
C ASP A 40 32.43 -2.63 -21.58
N LYS A 41 32.65 -2.01 -22.74
CA LYS A 41 31.94 -0.77 -23.12
C LYS A 41 30.44 -0.99 -23.18
N LYS A 42 29.97 -2.07 -23.82
CA LYS A 42 28.54 -2.39 -23.90
C LYS A 42 27.94 -2.63 -22.53
N ILE A 43 28.64 -3.38 -21.67
CA ILE A 43 28.23 -3.64 -20.29
C ILE A 43 28.10 -2.31 -19.53
N ASN A 44 29.10 -1.43 -19.61
CA ASN A 44 29.08 -0.15 -18.93
C ASN A 44 27.92 0.73 -19.39
N THR A 45 27.65 0.81 -20.71
CA THR A 45 26.50 1.55 -21.23
C THR A 45 25.17 1.00 -20.70
N ILE A 46 25.03 -0.32 -20.63
CA ILE A 46 23.84 -0.95 -20.06
C ILE A 46 23.71 -0.62 -18.56
N ILE A 47 24.80 -0.73 -17.79
CA ILE A 47 24.82 -0.40 -16.36
C ILE A 47 24.40 1.06 -16.13
N GLU A 48 24.94 2.00 -16.90
CA GLU A 48 24.59 3.42 -16.80
C GLU A 48 23.10 3.65 -17.07
N SER A 49 22.55 2.99 -18.10
CA SER A 49 21.12 3.09 -18.43
C SER A 49 20.23 2.56 -17.30
N LEU A 50 20.60 1.44 -16.69
CA LEU A 50 19.87 0.82 -15.58
C LEU A 50 19.95 1.67 -14.31
N ILE A 51 21.11 2.28 -14.02
CA ILE A 51 21.28 3.20 -12.90
C ILE A 51 20.37 4.41 -13.08
N ASN A 52 20.33 4.98 -14.29
CA ASN A 52 19.45 6.11 -14.57
C ASN A 52 17.97 5.73 -14.38
N GLU A 53 17.54 4.59 -14.92
CA GLU A 53 16.17 4.11 -14.73
C GLU A 53 15.82 3.93 -13.25
N LYS A 54 16.69 3.27 -12.47
CA LYS A 54 16.54 3.11 -11.02
C LYS A 54 16.36 4.46 -10.32
N ASN A 55 17.16 5.46 -10.66
CA ASN A 55 17.07 6.80 -10.07
C ASN A 55 15.73 7.48 -10.39
N THR A 56 15.23 7.35 -11.63
CA THR A 56 13.92 7.91 -12.01
C THR A 56 12.78 7.24 -11.25
N LEU A 57 12.84 5.92 -11.05
CA LEU A 57 11.86 5.18 -10.26
C LEU A 57 11.89 5.61 -8.79
N GLN A 58 13.08 5.84 -8.24
CA GLN A 58 13.23 6.33 -6.86
C GLN A 58 12.58 7.70 -6.67
N LEU A 59 12.72 8.62 -7.64
CA LEU A 59 12.08 9.93 -7.59
C LEU A 59 10.54 9.80 -7.58
N LYS A 60 9.99 8.97 -8.48
CA LYS A 60 8.55 8.70 -8.53
C LYS A 60 8.02 8.11 -7.21
N LEU A 61 8.79 7.21 -6.59
CA LEU A 61 8.43 6.62 -5.29
C LEU A 61 8.37 7.70 -4.20
N ASN A 62 9.34 8.61 -4.18
CA ASN A 62 9.36 9.70 -3.20
C ASN A 62 8.15 10.63 -3.37
N GLU A 63 7.75 10.96 -4.59
CA GLU A 63 6.55 11.76 -4.87
C GLU A 63 5.24 11.07 -4.45
N ILE A 64 5.16 9.75 -4.60
CA ILE A 64 3.99 8.99 -4.14
C ILE A 64 3.93 9.01 -2.61
N ASN A 65 5.08 8.85 -1.94
CA ASN A 65 5.15 8.85 -0.47
C ASN A 65 4.71 10.19 0.13
N THR A 66 5.11 11.33 -0.47
CA THR A 66 4.66 12.65 0.02
C THR A 66 3.14 12.81 -0.11
N LYS A 67 2.56 12.42 -1.25
CA LYS A 67 1.10 12.44 -1.46
C LYS A 67 0.35 11.57 -0.44
N ILE A 68 0.89 10.40 -0.09
CA ILE A 68 0.29 9.52 0.92
C ILE A 68 0.28 10.20 2.29
N ILE A 69 1.36 10.87 2.69
CA ILE A 69 1.46 11.59 3.96
C ILE A 69 0.40 12.71 4.02
N ASP A 70 0.25 13.48 2.94
CA ASP A 70 -0.74 14.55 2.86
C ASP A 70 -2.18 14.02 2.99
N LEU A 71 -2.49 12.91 2.31
CA LEU A 71 -3.79 12.25 2.40
C LEU A 71 -4.07 11.69 3.80
N GLN A 72 -3.06 11.13 4.46
CA GLN A 72 -3.18 10.65 5.84
C GLN A 72 -3.51 11.79 6.81
N TYR A 73 -2.89 12.95 6.63
CA TYR A 73 -3.18 14.14 7.43
C TYR A 73 -4.63 14.63 7.23
N GLU A 74 -5.08 14.74 5.98
CA GLU A 74 -6.47 15.13 5.68
C GLU A 74 -7.48 14.12 6.24
N HIS A 75 -7.21 12.82 6.13
CA HIS A 75 -8.05 11.78 6.73
C HIS A 75 -8.14 11.93 8.26
N TYR A 76 -7.01 12.19 8.93
CA TYR A 76 -6.99 12.44 10.37
C TYR A 76 -7.83 13.66 10.77
N LYS A 77 -7.68 14.77 10.02
CA LYS A 77 -8.42 16.02 10.24
C LYS A 77 -9.94 15.85 10.06
N LEU A 78 -10.36 15.10 9.04
CA LEU A 78 -11.77 14.76 8.84
C LEU A 78 -12.30 13.87 9.97
N ARG A 79 -11.54 12.86 10.37
CA ARG A 79 -11.92 11.95 11.46
C ARG A 79 -12.09 12.70 12.78
N SER A 80 -11.18 13.62 13.10
CA SER A 80 -11.29 14.43 14.31
C SER A 80 -12.52 15.34 14.26
N LYS A 81 -12.78 16.00 13.12
CA LYS A 81 -13.98 16.81 12.91
C LYS A 81 -15.27 16.03 13.14
N ILE A 82 -15.38 14.81 12.60
CA ILE A 82 -16.53 13.93 12.82
C ILE A 82 -16.66 13.56 14.31
N LYS A 83 -15.55 13.25 14.99
CA LYS A 83 -15.55 12.91 16.42
C LYS A 83 -16.06 14.07 17.29
N TYR A 84 -15.63 15.29 17.02
CA TYR A 84 -16.09 16.49 17.74
C TYR A 84 -17.57 16.79 17.46
N ASN A 85 -18.03 16.62 16.22
CA ASN A 85 -19.42 16.92 15.86
C ASN A 85 -20.44 15.90 16.41
N ASN A 86 -20.02 14.66 16.68
CA ASN A 86 -20.92 13.60 17.13
C ASN A 86 -21.18 13.55 18.65
N ASN A 87 -20.61 14.45 19.48
CA ASN A 87 -20.70 14.33 20.94
C ASN A 87 -20.69 15.68 21.68
N TRP A 88 -21.73 16.51 21.54
CA TRP A 88 -21.96 17.57 22.53
C TRP A 88 -23.26 17.35 23.32
N ILE A 89 -24.35 16.93 22.67
CA ILE A 89 -25.58 16.49 23.35
C ILE A 89 -26.18 15.31 22.58
N LYS A 90 -26.31 14.14 23.21
CA LYS A 90 -27.10 13.03 22.68
C LYS A 90 -28.57 13.33 22.94
N LEU A 91 -29.22 14.02 22.00
CA LEU A 91 -30.65 14.36 22.10
C LEU A 91 -31.51 13.10 21.94
N PHE A 92 -31.12 12.22 21.03
CA PHE A 92 -31.76 10.93 20.81
C PHE A 92 -30.69 9.87 20.53
N GLY A 93 -30.80 8.71 21.15
CA GLY A 93 -29.90 7.60 20.84
C GLY A 93 -30.30 6.32 21.56
N ILE A 94 -30.14 5.19 20.88
CA ILE A 94 -30.33 3.86 21.46
C ILE A 94 -28.97 3.17 21.40
N TYR A 95 -28.45 2.81 22.56
CA TYR A 95 -27.16 2.13 22.70
C TYR A 95 -27.36 0.81 23.41
N ASN A 96 -26.54 -0.16 23.04
CA ASN A 96 -26.60 -1.51 23.55
C ASN A 96 -25.24 -1.87 24.16
N THR A 97 -25.24 -2.32 25.41
CA THR A 97 -24.12 -2.98 26.08
C THR A 97 -24.51 -4.43 26.42
N LYS A 98 -23.53 -5.28 26.77
CA LYS A 98 -23.79 -6.70 27.08
C LYS A 98 -24.94 -6.93 28.07
N ASP A 99 -25.11 -6.01 29.04
CA ASP A 99 -26.09 -6.16 30.12
C ASP A 99 -27.21 -5.11 30.10
N TYR A 100 -27.10 -4.04 29.29
CA TYR A 100 -28.01 -2.90 29.35
C TYR A 100 -28.40 -2.36 27.97
N LEU A 101 -29.66 -1.96 27.84
CA LEU A 101 -30.15 -1.09 26.78
C LEU A 101 -30.24 0.33 27.33
N ILE A 102 -29.60 1.28 26.65
CA ILE A 102 -29.47 2.65 27.09
C ILE A 102 -30.17 3.55 26.07
N PHE A 103 -31.17 4.29 26.52
CA PHE A 103 -31.84 5.31 25.73
C PHE A 103 -31.37 6.68 26.18
N TYR A 104 -30.95 7.51 25.23
CA TYR A 104 -30.83 8.94 25.40
C TYR A 104 -32.06 9.58 24.79
N LEU A 105 -32.82 10.34 25.58
CA LEU A 105 -34.00 11.10 25.16
C LEU A 105 -33.91 12.50 25.76
N PHE A 106 -33.84 13.54 24.91
CA PHE A 106 -33.64 14.93 25.31
C PHE A 106 -32.51 15.15 26.33
N GLY A 107 -31.40 14.41 26.20
CA GLY A 107 -30.27 14.50 27.13
C GLY A 107 -30.42 13.68 28.41
N PHE A 108 -31.61 13.13 28.71
CA PHE A 108 -31.79 12.18 29.80
C PHE A 108 -31.35 10.79 29.38
N LYS A 109 -30.61 10.13 30.28
CA LYS A 109 -30.17 8.75 30.12
C LYS A 109 -31.09 7.80 30.88
N ILE A 110 -31.82 6.97 30.15
CA ILE A 110 -32.61 5.87 30.71
C ILE A 110 -31.84 4.57 30.48
N THR A 111 -31.59 3.82 31.55
CA THR A 111 -30.82 2.57 31.51
C THR A 111 -31.73 1.40 31.90
N LEU A 112 -31.87 0.42 31.03
CA LEU A 112 -32.67 -0.78 31.27
C LEU A 112 -31.76 -2.00 31.27
N LYS A 113 -31.77 -2.78 32.35
CA LYS A 113 -31.04 -4.04 32.42
C LYS A 113 -31.72 -5.08 31.51
N MET A 114 -30.96 -5.65 30.58
CA MET A 114 -31.45 -6.61 29.60
C MET A 114 -31.38 -8.03 30.17
N ASN A 115 -32.38 -8.37 30.99
CA ASN A 115 -32.64 -9.74 31.41
C ASN A 115 -33.83 -10.29 30.62
N GLU A 116 -33.97 -11.62 30.54
CA GLU A 116 -35.09 -12.27 29.84
C GLU A 116 -36.47 -11.72 30.23
N LYS A 117 -36.73 -11.53 31.53
CA LYS A 117 -37.98 -10.94 32.03
C LYS A 117 -38.22 -9.53 31.48
N ASN A 118 -37.18 -8.71 31.38
CA ASN A 118 -37.28 -7.33 30.90
C ASN A 118 -37.38 -7.25 29.38
N ILE A 119 -36.65 -8.11 28.66
CA ILE A 119 -36.77 -8.25 27.19
C ILE A 119 -38.20 -8.66 26.84
N ASN A 120 -38.76 -9.65 27.54
CA ASN A 120 -40.12 -10.09 27.31
C ASN A 120 -41.14 -8.99 27.60
N LYS A 121 -40.97 -8.23 28.70
CA LYS A 121 -41.80 -7.05 29.00
C LYS A 121 -41.69 -5.99 27.90
N LEU A 122 -40.49 -5.62 27.46
CA LEU A 122 -40.30 -4.62 26.39
C LEU A 122 -40.89 -5.07 25.06
N ALA A 123 -40.72 -6.34 24.72
CA ALA A 123 -41.26 -6.92 23.50
C ALA A 123 -42.79 -6.85 23.47
N TRP A 124 -43.47 -6.93 24.62
CA TRP A 124 -44.93 -6.78 24.70
C TRP A 124 -45.44 -5.38 24.31
N TRP A 125 -44.58 -4.35 24.28
CA TRP A 125 -44.94 -3.02 23.79
C TRP A 125 -44.97 -2.94 22.25
N ILE A 126 -44.51 -3.99 21.55
CA ILE A 126 -44.50 -4.06 20.08
C ILE A 126 -45.84 -4.66 19.63
N PRO A 127 -46.72 -3.89 18.94
CA PRO A 127 -48.06 -4.37 18.59
C PRO A 127 -48.06 -5.52 17.57
N ILE A 128 -47.04 -5.55 16.70
CA ILE A 128 -46.95 -6.52 15.60
C ILE A 128 -46.21 -7.78 16.08
N ARG A 129 -46.93 -8.92 16.15
CA ARG A 129 -46.39 -10.21 16.62
C ARG A 129 -45.09 -10.62 15.92
N LYS A 130 -45.03 -10.55 14.59
CA LYS A 130 -43.81 -10.88 13.82
C LYS A 130 -42.62 -10.00 14.22
N TRP A 131 -42.84 -8.71 14.51
CA TRP A 131 -41.78 -7.78 14.91
C TRP A 131 -41.35 -8.02 16.34
N ARG A 132 -42.30 -8.30 17.24
CA ARG A 132 -42.03 -8.70 18.62
C ARG A 132 -41.14 -9.94 18.68
N ASP A 133 -41.50 -10.97 17.94
CA ASP A 133 -40.80 -12.26 17.99
C ASP A 133 -39.40 -12.13 17.35
N ASN A 134 -39.26 -11.35 16.26
CA ASN A 134 -37.95 -11.02 15.67
C ASN A 134 -37.08 -10.15 16.62
N PHE A 135 -37.69 -9.20 17.32
CA PHE A 135 -37.01 -8.40 18.35
C PHE A 135 -36.48 -9.30 19.48
N ARG A 136 -37.33 -10.18 20.03
CA ARG A 136 -36.91 -11.15 21.06
C ARG A 136 -35.73 -11.98 20.58
N ASN A 137 -35.83 -12.59 19.39
CA ASN A 137 -34.77 -13.45 18.87
C ASN A 137 -33.43 -12.71 18.73
N LYS A 138 -33.44 -11.48 18.22
CA LYS A 138 -32.20 -10.68 18.09
C LYS A 138 -31.58 -10.29 19.43
N PHE A 139 -32.40 -10.07 20.46
CA PHE A 139 -31.92 -9.70 21.80
C PHE A 139 -31.51 -10.94 22.61
N PHE A 140 -32.22 -12.05 22.50
CA PHE A 140 -31.81 -13.30 23.16
C PHE A 140 -30.49 -13.83 22.59
N ASP A 141 -30.34 -13.84 21.26
CA ASP A 141 -29.11 -14.28 20.60
C ASP A 141 -27.89 -13.42 21.00
N LYS A 142 -28.05 -12.09 21.00
CA LYS A 142 -26.94 -11.16 21.25
C LYS A 142 -26.57 -10.93 22.72
N PHE A 143 -27.52 -11.05 23.65
CA PHE A 143 -27.29 -10.67 25.06
C PHE A 143 -27.22 -11.86 26.00
N MET A 144 -28.01 -12.90 25.73
CA MET A 144 -28.05 -14.11 26.55
C MET A 144 -27.14 -15.21 25.98
N GLY A 145 -26.40 -14.91 24.91
CA GLY A 145 -25.46 -15.83 24.27
C GLY A 145 -26.18 -17.06 23.73
N GLY A 146 -27.01 -16.86 22.69
CA GLY A 146 -27.68 -17.91 21.92
C GLY A 146 -27.75 -19.28 22.59
N SER A 147 -28.51 -19.40 23.68
CA SER A 147 -28.80 -20.70 24.28
C SER A 147 -29.72 -21.45 23.32
N LYS A 148 -29.13 -22.37 22.55
CA LYS A 148 -29.86 -23.57 22.15
C LYS A 148 -30.24 -24.36 23.39
#